data_AF-J9ETU9-F1
#
_entry.id   AF-J9ETU9-F1
#
_cell.length_a   1.000
_cell.length_b   1.000
_cell.length_c   1.000
_cell.angle_alpha   90.00
_cell.angle_beta   90.00
_cell.angle_gamma   90.00
#
_symmetry.space_group_name_H-M   'P 1'
#
loop_
_entity.id
_entity.type
_entity.pdbx_description
1 polymer ?
#
loop_
_entity_poly.entity_id
_entity_poly.type
_entity_poly.pdbx_seq_one_letter_code
_entity_poly.pdbx_strand_id
1 'polypeptide(L)'
;MRHLTEQIDCLNSKQERKHRLDDQLRKLELQERIKSLNKSLKETEWYVKAIPELREELSSLSHQDLANYIRAVDESVVKFHAQKMEEINEVLSSLWEQVYHGNDIETIQIKSESAGENEKKKSYNYRVVMHVGGTEIDMPGRCSAGQKMLASILIRIALSDVFCDKCSIIALDEPTANLDVLKVKNLGDMLADIISARCANNAKMFQLIVITHDNRFVEHLRQLCRPEWVYSVSKDDAGLSRVKRHRNLEDATMREG
;
A
#
# COMPACT_ATOMS: atom_id res chain seq x y z
N MET A 1 15.87 -37.33 106.07
CA MET A 1 16.27 -38.34 105.06
C MET A 1 15.10 -38.71 104.14
N ARG A 2 14.02 -39.36 104.61
CA ARG A 2 12.87 -39.76 103.75
C ARG A 2 12.24 -38.63 102.93
N HIS A 3 12.00 -37.46 103.54
CA HIS A 3 11.40 -36.31 102.85
C HIS A 3 12.28 -35.72 101.72
N LEU A 4 13.61 -35.80 101.84
CA LEU A 4 14.55 -35.32 100.82
C LEU A 4 14.62 -36.31 99.64
N THR A 5 14.55 -37.60 99.92
CA THR A 5 14.50 -38.66 98.90
C THR A 5 13.21 -38.56 98.08
N GLU A 6 12.06 -38.37 98.73
CA GLU A 6 10.77 -38.14 98.05
C GLU A 6 10.78 -36.87 97.17
N GLN A 7 11.46 -35.80 97.59
CA GLN A 7 11.61 -34.59 96.79
C GLN A 7 12.51 -34.79 95.57
N ILE A 8 13.60 -35.56 95.70
CA ILE A 8 14.51 -35.90 94.60
C ILE A 8 13.80 -36.80 93.58
N ASP A 9 13.05 -37.80 94.03
CA ASP A 9 12.25 -38.66 93.13
C ASP A 9 11.14 -37.87 92.44
N CYS A 10 10.51 -36.93 93.14
CA CYS A 10 9.55 -36.00 92.54
C CYS A 10 10.21 -35.13 91.45
N LEU A 11 11.40 -34.58 91.71
CA LEU A 11 12.15 -33.77 90.75
C LEU A 11 12.58 -34.56 89.52
N ASN A 12 13.12 -35.77 89.70
CA ASN A 12 13.51 -36.67 88.61
C ASN A 12 12.30 -37.05 87.74
N SER A 13 11.16 -37.39 88.35
CA SER A 13 9.94 -37.69 87.60
C SER A 13 9.43 -36.51 86.78
N LYS A 14 9.54 -35.27 87.33
CA LYS A 14 9.20 -34.04 86.61
C LYS A 14 10.17 -33.77 85.47
N GLN A 15 11.46 -34.06 85.65
CA GLN A 15 12.49 -33.87 84.63
C GLN A 15 12.33 -34.85 83.46
N GLU A 16 12.04 -36.12 83.74
CA GLU A 16 11.69 -37.12 82.72
C GLU A 16 10.39 -36.78 81.99
N ARG A 17 9.38 -36.26 82.71
CA ARG A 17 8.13 -35.80 82.10
C ARG A 17 8.36 -34.60 81.19
N LYS A 18 9.22 -33.65 81.59
CA LYS A 18 9.64 -32.53 80.75
C LYS A 18 10.36 -33.01 79.49
N HIS A 19 11.33 -33.91 79.62
CA HIS A 19 12.07 -34.45 78.47
C HIS A 19 11.14 -35.17 77.48
N ARG A 20 10.18 -35.98 77.98
CA ARG A 20 9.16 -36.63 77.16
C ARG A 20 8.26 -35.63 76.43
N LEU A 21 7.87 -34.54 77.10
CA LEU A 21 7.07 -33.47 76.49
C LEU A 21 7.87 -32.70 75.44
N ASP A 22 9.15 -32.41 75.67
CA ASP A 22 10.03 -31.74 74.72
C ASP A 22 10.27 -32.62 73.46
N ASP A 23 10.44 -33.92 73.63
CA ASP A 23 10.56 -34.87 72.51
C ASP A 23 9.24 -34.99 71.72
N GLN A 24 8.09 -34.96 72.40
CA GLN A 24 6.77 -34.91 71.75
C GLN A 24 6.56 -33.61 70.97
N LEU A 25 6.97 -32.47 71.54
CA LEU A 25 6.88 -31.17 70.89
C LEU A 25 7.74 -31.11 69.62
N ARG A 26 9.00 -31.54 69.69
CA ARG A 26 9.89 -31.64 68.52
C ARG A 26 9.32 -32.52 67.41
N LYS A 27 8.70 -33.64 67.79
CA LYS A 27 8.06 -34.55 66.83
C LYS A 27 6.88 -33.88 66.12
N LEU A 28 6.06 -33.12 66.85
CA LEU A 28 4.94 -32.36 66.29
C LEU A 28 5.43 -31.24 65.34
N GLU A 29 6.46 -30.48 65.74
CA GLU A 29 7.06 -29.43 64.92
C GLU A 29 7.65 -29.99 63.61
N LEU A 30 8.35 -31.13 63.69
CA LEU A 30 8.87 -31.84 62.51
C LEU A 30 7.74 -32.31 61.59
N GLN A 31 6.64 -32.82 62.15
CA GLN A 31 5.47 -33.23 61.37
C GLN A 31 4.81 -32.04 60.65
N GLU A 32 4.66 -30.90 61.31
CA GLU A 32 4.16 -29.67 60.65
C GLU A 32 5.12 -29.19 59.56
N ARG A 33 6.43 -29.23 59.81
CA ARG A 33 7.43 -28.81 58.81
C ARG A 33 7.40 -29.71 57.58
N ILE A 34 7.36 -31.03 57.76
CA ILE A 34 7.21 -32.01 56.67
C ILE A 34 5.92 -31.75 55.89
N LYS A 35 4.81 -31.48 56.58
CA LYS A 35 3.53 -31.16 55.95
C LYS A 35 3.61 -29.88 55.10
N SER A 36 4.26 -28.83 55.61
CA SER A 36 4.48 -27.60 54.85
C SER A 36 5.38 -27.79 53.63
N LEU A 37 6.47 -28.54 53.77
CA LEU A 37 7.42 -28.81 52.69
C LEU A 37 6.79 -29.67 51.60
N ASN A 38 6.02 -30.69 51.96
CA ASN A 38 5.28 -31.49 50.99
C ASN A 38 4.25 -30.67 50.21
N LYS A 39 3.63 -29.67 50.84
CA LYS A 39 2.72 -28.75 50.14
C LYS A 39 3.48 -27.90 49.11
N SER A 40 4.59 -27.27 49.53
CA SER A 40 5.44 -26.49 48.61
C SER A 40 6.07 -27.33 47.49
N LEU A 41 6.43 -28.59 47.78
CA LEU A 41 6.96 -29.51 46.77
C LEU A 41 5.90 -29.81 45.71
N LYS A 42 4.66 -30.13 46.10
CA LYS A 42 3.55 -30.35 45.16
C LYS A 42 3.24 -29.12 44.31
N GLU A 43 3.24 -27.93 44.91
CA GLU A 43 3.06 -26.68 44.17
C GLU A 43 4.18 -26.51 43.13
N THR A 44 5.44 -26.76 43.52
CA THR A 44 6.60 -26.66 42.62
C THR A 44 6.55 -27.70 41.48
N GLU A 45 6.20 -28.96 41.79
CA GLU A 45 6.01 -30.02 40.79
C GLU A 45 4.93 -29.65 39.76
N TRP A 46 3.84 -29.01 40.21
CA TRP A 46 2.82 -28.49 39.31
C TRP A 46 3.39 -27.41 38.37
N TYR A 47 4.14 -26.42 38.90
CA TYR A 47 4.76 -25.37 38.06
C TYR A 47 5.73 -25.97 37.03
N VAL A 48 6.56 -26.94 37.43
CA VAL A 48 7.54 -27.59 36.55
C VAL A 48 6.85 -28.31 35.38
N LYS A 49 5.64 -28.85 35.60
CA LYS A 49 4.86 -29.52 34.55
C LYS A 49 4.03 -28.55 33.71
N ALA A 50 3.33 -27.62 34.34
CA ALA A 50 2.41 -26.71 33.68
C ALA A 50 3.11 -25.66 32.80
N ILE A 51 4.27 -25.15 33.21
CA ILE A 51 4.99 -24.12 32.45
C ILE A 51 5.42 -24.62 31.05
N PRO A 52 6.05 -25.80 30.89
CA PRO A 52 6.34 -26.36 29.58
C PRO A 52 5.10 -26.59 28.71
N GLU A 53 4.03 -27.16 29.29
CA GLU A 53 2.76 -27.42 28.57
C GLU A 53 2.15 -26.11 28.04
N LEU A 54 2.06 -25.08 28.88
CA LEU A 54 1.59 -23.75 28.48
C LEU A 54 2.50 -23.09 27.44
N ARG A 55 3.83 -23.30 27.53
CA ARG A 55 4.78 -22.77 26.55
C ARG A 55 4.62 -23.43 25.19
N GLU A 56 4.38 -24.74 25.16
CA GLU A 56 4.11 -25.49 23.94
C GLU A 56 2.79 -25.05 23.30
N GLU A 57 1.73 -24.91 24.11
CA GLU A 57 0.44 -24.40 23.65
C GLU A 57 0.55 -22.97 23.10
N LEU A 58 1.22 -22.07 23.84
CA LEU A 58 1.46 -20.70 23.39
C LEU A 58 2.28 -20.64 22.10
N SER A 59 3.29 -21.50 21.98
CA SER A 59 4.08 -21.63 20.76
C SER A 59 3.20 -22.08 19.60
N SER A 60 2.39 -23.11 19.78
CA SER A 60 1.46 -23.62 18.76
C SER A 60 0.48 -22.54 18.28
N LEU A 61 -0.15 -21.82 19.21
CA LEU A 61 -1.04 -20.68 18.92
C LEU A 61 -0.30 -19.59 18.14
N SER A 62 0.93 -19.24 18.55
CA SER A 62 1.75 -18.23 17.87
C SER A 62 2.09 -18.63 16.43
N HIS A 63 2.38 -19.91 16.18
CA HIS A 63 2.62 -20.42 14.82
C HIS A 63 1.34 -20.35 13.98
N GLN A 64 0.19 -20.69 14.56
CA GLN A 64 -1.10 -20.63 13.88
C GLN A 64 -1.48 -19.18 13.52
N ASP A 65 -1.29 -18.25 14.44
CA ASP A 65 -1.53 -16.82 14.21
C ASP A 65 -0.64 -16.28 13.10
N LEU A 66 0.67 -16.62 13.13
CA LEU A 66 1.59 -16.20 12.08
C LEU A 66 1.16 -16.74 10.71
N ALA A 67 0.75 -18.01 10.63
CA ALA A 67 0.24 -18.60 9.40
C ALA A 67 -1.04 -17.91 8.91
N ASN A 68 -1.94 -17.53 9.83
CA ASN A 68 -3.15 -16.77 9.50
C ASN A 68 -2.83 -15.37 8.98
N TYR A 69 -1.89 -14.65 9.60
CA TYR A 69 -1.48 -13.33 9.15
C TYR A 69 -0.82 -13.38 7.76
N ILE A 70 0.07 -14.34 7.51
CA ILE A 70 0.69 -14.53 6.18
C ILE A 70 -0.40 -14.72 5.13
N ARG A 71 -1.35 -15.63 5.37
CA ARG A 71 -2.46 -15.90 4.45
C ARG A 71 -3.35 -14.68 4.23
N ALA A 72 -3.74 -13.99 5.30
CA ALA A 72 -4.60 -12.82 5.22
C ALA A 72 -3.95 -11.69 4.42
N VAL A 73 -2.64 -11.45 4.61
CA VAL A 73 -1.88 -10.48 3.82
C VAL A 73 -1.84 -10.90 2.36
N ASP A 74 -1.50 -12.16 2.07
CA ASP A 74 -1.41 -12.66 0.69
C ASP A 74 -2.73 -12.58 -0.07
N GLU A 75 -3.85 -12.88 0.59
CA GLU A 75 -5.20 -12.75 0.04
C GLU A 75 -5.55 -11.26 -0.17
N SER A 76 -5.23 -10.40 0.80
CA SER A 76 -5.52 -8.96 0.70
C SER A 76 -4.77 -8.28 -0.44
N VAL A 77 -3.52 -8.68 -0.71
CA VAL A 77 -2.71 -8.11 -1.80
C VAL A 77 -3.30 -8.48 -3.16
N VAL A 78 -3.75 -9.73 -3.35
CA VAL A 78 -4.40 -10.15 -4.60
C VAL A 78 -5.72 -9.43 -4.80
N LYS A 79 -6.53 -9.35 -3.73
CA LYS A 79 -7.81 -8.66 -3.78
C LYS A 79 -7.63 -7.18 -4.11
N PHE A 80 -6.66 -6.53 -3.47
CA PHE A 80 -6.34 -5.13 -3.73
C PHE A 80 -5.87 -4.91 -5.17
N HIS A 81 -5.01 -5.79 -5.69
CA HIS A 81 -4.55 -5.71 -7.07
C HIS A 81 -5.69 -5.87 -8.09
N ALA A 82 -6.54 -6.89 -7.92
CA ALA A 82 -7.69 -7.11 -8.79
C ALA A 82 -8.66 -5.91 -8.77
N GLN A 83 -8.98 -5.40 -7.58
CA GLN A 83 -9.82 -4.22 -7.41
C GLN A 83 -9.21 -3.00 -8.11
N LYS A 84 -7.89 -2.77 -7.95
CA LYS A 84 -7.23 -1.63 -8.59
C LYS A 84 -7.21 -1.73 -10.11
N MET A 85 -7.05 -2.93 -10.67
CA MET A 85 -7.12 -3.15 -12.12
C MET A 85 -8.52 -2.89 -12.67
N GLU A 86 -9.57 -3.25 -11.93
CA GLU A 86 -10.96 -2.93 -12.27
C GLU A 86 -11.19 -1.41 -12.25
N GLU A 87 -10.83 -0.73 -11.16
CA GLU A 87 -10.94 0.74 -11.04
C GLU A 87 -10.18 1.47 -12.18
N ILE A 88 -8.98 1.00 -12.55
CA ILE A 88 -8.21 1.57 -13.67
C ILE A 88 -8.96 1.41 -14.99
N ASN A 89 -9.51 0.21 -15.26
CA ASN A 89 -10.20 -0.07 -16.51
C ASN A 89 -11.53 0.69 -16.63
N GLU A 90 -12.24 0.93 -15.53
CA GLU A 90 -13.43 1.77 -15.51
C GLU A 90 -13.11 3.22 -15.91
N VAL A 91 -12.10 3.82 -15.27
CA VAL A 91 -11.65 5.19 -15.59
C VAL A 91 -11.14 5.25 -17.02
N LEU A 92 -10.36 4.26 -17.45
CA LEU A 92 -9.79 4.21 -18.78
C LEU A 92 -10.87 4.09 -19.87
N SER A 93 -11.89 3.26 -19.67
CA SER A 93 -13.01 3.12 -20.61
C SER A 93 -13.79 4.43 -20.72
N SER A 94 -14.11 5.05 -19.58
CA SER A 94 -14.83 6.34 -19.56
C SER A 94 -14.05 7.45 -20.26
N LEU A 95 -12.73 7.54 -20.03
CA LEU A 95 -11.89 8.50 -20.72
C LEU A 95 -11.79 8.21 -22.22
N TRP A 96 -11.66 6.94 -22.62
CA TRP A 96 -11.58 6.56 -24.02
C TRP A 96 -12.83 6.98 -24.79
N GLU A 97 -14.02 6.69 -24.25
CA GLU A 97 -15.31 7.05 -24.87
C GLU A 97 -15.49 8.58 -25.04
N GLN A 98 -14.98 9.38 -24.09
CA GLN A 98 -15.08 10.84 -24.16
C GLN A 98 -14.12 11.44 -25.19
N VAL A 99 -12.94 10.84 -25.34
CA VAL A 99 -11.78 11.47 -25.96
C VAL A 99 -11.47 10.88 -27.34
N TYR A 100 -11.76 9.61 -27.57
CA TYR A 100 -11.51 8.94 -28.85
C TYR A 100 -12.67 9.15 -29.83
N HIS A 101 -12.43 9.90 -30.90
CA HIS A 101 -13.45 10.17 -31.93
C HIS A 101 -13.49 9.15 -33.08
N GLY A 102 -12.71 8.07 -33.00
CA GLY A 102 -12.72 7.00 -34.00
C GLY A 102 -13.83 5.98 -33.73
N ASN A 103 -14.40 5.39 -34.79
CA ASN A 103 -15.44 4.36 -34.67
C ASN A 103 -14.89 2.93 -34.76
N ASP A 104 -13.57 2.78 -34.87
CA ASP A 104 -12.87 1.51 -35.07
C ASP A 104 -12.50 0.79 -33.76
N ILE A 105 -12.44 1.49 -32.63
CA ILE A 105 -12.09 0.93 -31.33
C ILE A 105 -13.10 1.41 -30.29
N GLU A 106 -13.80 0.46 -29.68
CA GLU A 106 -14.86 0.71 -28.68
C GLU A 106 -14.25 1.20 -27.36
N THR A 107 -13.29 0.44 -26.82
CA THR A 107 -12.62 0.76 -25.57
C THR A 107 -11.26 0.07 -25.49
N ILE A 108 -10.42 0.49 -24.55
CA ILE A 108 -9.14 -0.13 -24.24
C ILE A 108 -9.08 -0.54 -22.77
N GLN A 109 -8.36 -1.63 -22.48
CA GLN A 109 -8.21 -2.16 -21.12
C GLN A 109 -6.79 -2.66 -20.88
N ILE A 110 -6.37 -2.64 -19.62
CA ILE A 110 -5.17 -3.31 -19.13
C ILE A 110 -5.61 -4.65 -18.53
N LYS A 111 -5.07 -5.74 -19.08
CA LYS A 111 -5.24 -7.09 -18.53
C LYS A 111 -4.03 -7.44 -17.69
N SER A 112 -4.29 -8.10 -16.57
CA SER A 112 -3.27 -8.65 -15.70
C SER A 112 -3.49 -10.16 -15.53
N GLU A 113 -2.51 -10.95 -15.94
CA GLU A 113 -2.55 -12.41 -15.88
C GLU A 113 -1.45 -12.91 -14.94
N SER A 114 -1.80 -13.81 -14.02
CA SER A 114 -0.81 -14.38 -13.09
C SER A 114 0.15 -15.31 -13.83
N ALA A 115 1.46 -15.06 -13.71
CA ALA A 115 2.51 -15.75 -14.46
C ALA A 115 2.90 -17.14 -13.88
N GLY A 116 2.12 -17.68 -12.93
CA GLY A 116 2.31 -19.03 -12.36
C GLY A 116 1.94 -19.12 -10.87
N GLU A 117 1.39 -20.27 -10.44
CA GLU A 117 0.96 -20.54 -9.05
C GLU A 117 2.09 -21.00 -8.12
N ASN A 118 3.25 -21.41 -8.66
CA ASN A 118 4.30 -22.10 -7.89
C ASN A 118 5.41 -21.22 -7.32
N GLU A 119 5.34 -19.89 -7.49
CA GLU A 119 6.37 -18.99 -6.98
C GLU A 119 5.94 -18.34 -5.66
N LYS A 120 6.84 -18.36 -4.67
CA LYS A 120 6.73 -17.57 -3.43
C LYS A 120 6.57 -16.06 -3.69
N LYS A 121 6.72 -15.61 -4.94
CA LYS A 121 6.42 -14.26 -5.43
C LYS A 121 5.29 -14.34 -6.45
N LYS A 122 4.22 -13.60 -6.22
CA LYS A 122 3.15 -13.41 -7.20
C LYS A 122 3.70 -12.56 -8.35
N SER A 123 3.83 -13.16 -9.52
CA SER A 123 4.26 -12.49 -10.75
C SER A 123 3.05 -12.25 -11.65
N TYR A 124 3.00 -11.08 -12.29
CA TYR A 124 1.89 -10.68 -13.16
C TYR A 124 2.43 -10.21 -14.51
N ASN A 125 1.83 -10.74 -15.57
CA ASN A 125 2.02 -10.28 -16.94
C ASN A 125 0.92 -9.27 -17.27
N TYR A 126 1.32 -8.13 -17.82
CA TYR A 126 0.39 -7.07 -18.22
C TYR A 126 0.37 -6.93 -19.73
N ARG A 127 -0.83 -6.78 -20.28
CA ARG A 127 -1.03 -6.45 -21.70
C ARG A 127 -2.14 -5.43 -21.86
N VAL A 128 -1.99 -4.56 -22.85
CA VAL A 128 -3.03 -3.59 -23.22
C VAL A 128 -3.82 -4.16 -24.38
N VAL A 129 -5.13 -4.23 -24.21
CA VAL A 129 -6.08 -4.76 -25.19
C VAL A 129 -7.04 -3.68 -25.63
N MET A 130 -7.57 -3.82 -26.83
CA MET A 130 -8.65 -3.03 -27.38
C MET A 130 -9.83 -3.93 -27.70
N HIS A 131 -11.04 -3.39 -27.62
CA HIS A 131 -12.26 -4.06 -28.04
C HIS A 131 -12.72 -3.51 -29.39
N VAL A 132 -12.92 -4.39 -30.36
CA VAL A 132 -13.34 -4.06 -31.72
C VAL A 132 -14.46 -5.01 -32.13
N GLY A 133 -15.67 -4.50 -32.31
CA GLY A 133 -16.85 -5.33 -32.63
C GLY A 133 -17.11 -6.38 -31.56
N GLY A 134 -16.96 -6.01 -30.28
CA GLY A 134 -17.06 -6.95 -29.15
C GLY A 134 -15.94 -7.98 -29.03
N THR A 135 -14.89 -7.92 -29.86
CA THR A 135 -13.74 -8.85 -29.80
C THR A 135 -12.55 -8.21 -29.11
N GLU A 136 -11.94 -8.93 -28.16
CA GLU A 136 -10.71 -8.51 -27.48
C GLU A 136 -9.48 -8.76 -28.38
N ILE A 137 -8.66 -7.72 -28.57
CA ILE A 137 -7.49 -7.76 -29.44
C ILE A 137 -6.31 -7.07 -28.73
N ASP A 138 -5.14 -7.69 -28.71
CA ASP A 138 -3.92 -7.03 -28.21
C ASP A 138 -3.58 -5.79 -29.04
N MET A 139 -3.32 -4.66 -28.37
CA MET A 139 -2.96 -3.40 -29.02
C MET A 139 -1.53 -3.39 -29.64
N PRO A 140 -0.50 -3.97 -29.01
CA PRO A 140 0.86 -3.97 -29.56
C PRO A 140 0.90 -4.55 -30.99
N GLY A 141 1.48 -3.78 -31.91
CA GLY A 141 1.58 -4.17 -33.33
C GLY A 141 0.30 -3.99 -34.16
N ARG A 142 -0.84 -3.63 -33.55
CA ARG A 142 -2.14 -3.50 -34.24
C ARG A 142 -2.74 -2.09 -34.22
N CYS A 143 -2.13 -1.16 -33.48
CA CYS A 143 -2.57 0.23 -33.41
C CYS A 143 -1.64 1.20 -34.16
N SER A 144 -2.22 2.31 -34.65
CA SER A 144 -1.48 3.42 -35.23
C SER A 144 -0.63 4.17 -34.19
N ALA A 145 0.34 4.97 -34.64
CA ALA A 145 1.16 5.79 -33.75
C ALA A 145 0.32 6.75 -32.89
N GLY A 146 -0.73 7.36 -33.46
CA GLY A 146 -1.64 8.26 -32.75
C GLY A 146 -2.45 7.54 -31.68
N GLN A 147 -2.98 6.34 -31.98
CA GLN A 147 -3.70 5.51 -31.01
C GLN A 147 -2.80 5.08 -29.85
N LYS A 148 -1.55 4.69 -30.13
CA LYS A 148 -0.57 4.32 -29.09
C LYS A 148 -0.26 5.49 -28.15
N MET A 149 -0.06 6.67 -28.71
CA MET A 149 0.19 7.87 -27.93
C MET A 149 -1.02 8.23 -27.06
N LEU A 150 -2.22 8.25 -27.63
CA LEU A 150 -3.45 8.54 -26.88
C LEU A 150 -3.65 7.54 -25.75
N ALA A 151 -3.57 6.23 -26.04
CA ALA A 151 -3.69 5.18 -25.04
C ALA A 151 -2.66 5.35 -23.92
N SER A 152 -1.40 5.68 -24.24
CA SER A 152 -0.35 5.94 -23.25
C SER A 152 -0.68 7.11 -22.31
N ILE A 153 -1.22 8.20 -22.85
CA ILE A 153 -1.63 9.37 -22.05
C ILE A 153 -2.81 9.01 -21.15
N LEU A 154 -3.86 8.38 -21.70
CA LEU A 154 -5.05 7.99 -20.95
C LEU A 154 -4.75 6.98 -19.84
N ILE A 155 -3.86 6.01 -20.11
CA ILE A 155 -3.39 5.05 -19.09
C ILE A 155 -2.70 5.78 -17.93
N ARG A 156 -1.84 6.77 -18.22
CA ARG A 156 -1.16 7.55 -17.16
C ARG A 156 -2.15 8.34 -16.33
N ILE A 157 -3.18 8.91 -16.95
CA ILE A 157 -4.26 9.61 -16.25
C ILE A 157 -5.03 8.64 -15.35
N ALA A 158 -5.51 7.53 -15.89
CA ALA A 158 -6.26 6.52 -15.14
C ALA A 158 -5.46 5.97 -13.95
N LEU A 159 -4.17 5.67 -14.14
CA LEU A 159 -3.28 5.27 -13.07
C LEU A 159 -3.15 6.36 -11.99
N SER A 160 -2.94 7.62 -12.40
CA SER A 160 -2.86 8.73 -11.45
C SER A 160 -4.16 8.87 -10.66
N ASP A 161 -5.32 8.67 -11.27
CA ASP A 161 -6.59 8.85 -10.58
C ASP A 161 -6.91 7.79 -9.55
N VAL A 162 -6.53 6.55 -9.85
CA VAL A 162 -6.80 5.39 -9.01
C VAL A 162 -5.79 5.29 -7.86
N PHE A 163 -4.54 5.70 -8.09
CA PHE A 163 -3.47 5.62 -7.09
C PHE A 163 -3.19 6.94 -6.37
N CYS A 164 -3.58 8.10 -6.91
CA CYS A 164 -3.41 9.39 -6.25
C CYS A 164 -4.73 9.93 -5.69
N ASP A 165 -4.75 10.23 -4.40
CA ASP A 165 -5.95 10.73 -3.72
C ASP A 165 -6.22 12.21 -3.97
N LYS A 166 -5.28 13.09 -3.60
CA LYS A 166 -5.54 14.53 -3.44
C LYS A 166 -4.89 15.43 -4.49
N CYS A 167 -3.98 14.91 -5.30
CA CYS A 167 -3.26 15.69 -6.30
C CYS A 167 -2.87 14.79 -7.47
N SER A 168 -3.52 14.98 -8.61
CA SER A 168 -3.08 14.37 -9.87
C SER A 168 -2.32 15.44 -10.65
N ILE A 169 -0.98 15.33 -10.68
CA ILE A 169 -0.12 16.16 -11.52
C ILE A 169 0.39 15.30 -12.65
N ILE A 170 0.18 15.77 -13.88
CA ILE A 170 0.69 15.11 -15.09
C ILE A 170 1.55 16.11 -15.84
N ALA A 171 2.77 15.69 -16.17
CA ALA A 171 3.67 16.41 -17.06
C ALA A 171 3.79 15.66 -18.38
N LEU A 172 3.45 16.34 -19.48
CA LEU A 172 3.61 15.84 -20.84
C LEU A 172 4.76 16.59 -21.50
N ASP A 173 5.87 15.90 -21.70
CA ASP A 173 7.06 16.44 -22.38
C ASP A 173 7.02 16.09 -23.86
N GLU A 174 6.94 17.13 -24.69
CA GLU A 174 6.82 17.10 -26.15
C GLU A 174 5.78 16.07 -26.65
N PRO A 175 4.51 16.18 -26.24
CA PRO A 175 3.49 15.20 -26.59
C PRO A 175 3.11 15.22 -28.08
N THR A 176 3.57 16.23 -28.82
CA THR A 176 3.37 16.40 -30.25
C THR A 176 4.42 15.71 -31.13
N ALA A 177 5.44 15.08 -30.53
CA ALA A 177 6.49 14.40 -31.27
C ALA A 177 5.93 13.37 -32.26
N ASN A 178 6.32 13.47 -33.52
CA ASN A 178 5.91 12.57 -34.62
C ASN A 178 4.40 12.56 -34.93
N LEU A 179 3.66 13.61 -34.54
CA LEU A 179 2.28 13.80 -34.96
C LEU A 179 2.17 14.70 -36.20
N ASP A 180 1.17 14.42 -37.03
CA ASP A 180 0.75 15.35 -38.07
C ASP A 180 -0.17 16.44 -37.49
N VAL A 181 -0.42 17.48 -38.29
CA VAL A 181 -1.19 18.67 -37.85
C VAL A 181 -2.61 18.32 -37.38
N LEU A 182 -3.26 17.33 -37.99
CA LEU A 182 -4.59 16.87 -37.59
C LEU A 182 -4.54 16.17 -36.23
N LYS A 183 -3.56 15.28 -36.03
CA LYS A 183 -3.37 14.58 -34.75
C LYS A 183 -2.98 15.52 -33.61
N VAL A 184 -2.22 16.59 -33.89
CA VAL A 184 -1.88 17.63 -32.90
C VAL A 184 -3.14 18.37 -32.43
N LYS A 185 -4.04 18.74 -33.35
CA LYS A 185 -5.33 19.37 -32.99
C LYS A 185 -6.18 18.43 -32.16
N ASN A 186 -6.36 17.20 -32.64
CA ASN A 186 -7.12 16.18 -31.91
C ASN A 186 -6.56 15.99 -30.50
N LEU A 187 -5.24 15.86 -30.34
CA LEU A 187 -4.61 15.76 -29.02
C LEU A 187 -4.95 16.96 -28.12
N GLY A 188 -4.99 18.17 -28.67
CA GLY A 188 -5.31 19.36 -27.90
C GLY A 188 -6.78 19.43 -27.49
N ASP A 189 -7.68 19.05 -28.39
CA ASP A 189 -9.12 18.89 -28.09
C ASP A 189 -9.32 17.84 -26.99
N MET A 190 -8.66 16.69 -27.15
CA MET A 190 -8.64 15.58 -26.18
C MET A 190 -8.16 16.01 -24.78
N LEU A 191 -7.07 16.77 -24.69
CA LEU A 191 -6.56 17.28 -23.40
C LEU A 191 -7.51 18.31 -22.78
N ALA A 192 -8.16 19.15 -23.60
CA ALA A 192 -9.15 20.09 -23.13
C ALA A 192 -10.41 19.38 -22.61
N ASP A 193 -10.85 18.31 -23.25
CA ASP A 193 -11.95 17.47 -22.80
C ASP A 193 -11.62 16.82 -21.45
N ILE A 194 -10.41 16.28 -21.30
CA ILE A 194 -9.92 15.74 -20.02
C ILE A 194 -9.96 16.80 -18.91
N ILE A 195 -9.41 17.99 -19.18
CA ILE A 195 -9.41 19.10 -18.21
C ILE A 195 -10.84 19.49 -17.84
N SER A 196 -11.73 19.61 -18.83
CA SER A 196 -13.13 20.00 -18.63
C SER A 196 -13.90 18.98 -17.81
N ALA A 197 -13.78 17.69 -18.15
CA ALA A 197 -14.40 16.58 -17.42
C ALA A 197 -13.94 16.54 -15.95
N ARG A 198 -12.70 16.96 -15.68
CA ARG A 198 -12.12 17.01 -14.32
C ARG A 198 -12.55 18.24 -13.54
N CYS A 199 -12.57 19.41 -14.17
CA CYS A 199 -13.02 20.65 -13.55
C CYS A 199 -14.51 20.60 -13.16
N ALA A 200 -15.36 19.98 -13.98
CA ALA A 200 -16.81 19.90 -13.72
C ALA A 200 -17.15 19.07 -12.46
N ASN A 201 -16.39 18.01 -12.18
CA ASN A 201 -16.70 17.07 -11.11
C ASN A 201 -16.21 17.48 -9.72
N ASN A 202 -15.48 18.59 -9.59
CA ASN A 202 -15.06 19.25 -8.33
C ASN A 202 -14.43 18.35 -7.23
N ALA A 203 -14.05 17.11 -7.57
CA ALA A 203 -13.75 16.06 -6.59
C ALA A 203 -12.24 15.90 -6.31
N LYS A 204 -11.36 16.28 -7.25
CA LYS A 204 -9.90 16.19 -7.09
C LYS A 204 -9.19 17.35 -7.81
N MET A 205 -8.16 17.94 -7.19
CA MET A 205 -7.26 18.88 -7.86
C MET A 205 -6.47 18.15 -8.95
N PHE A 206 -6.64 18.57 -10.19
CA PHE A 206 -5.91 18.10 -11.37
C PHE A 206 -5.03 19.23 -11.91
N GLN A 207 -3.75 18.94 -12.16
CA GLN A 207 -2.81 19.87 -12.75
C GLN A 207 -2.11 19.23 -13.93
N LEU A 208 -2.30 19.81 -15.12
CA LEU A 208 -1.60 19.41 -16.34
C LEU A 208 -0.49 20.41 -16.65
N ILE A 209 0.72 19.90 -16.84
CA ILE A 209 1.88 20.63 -17.32
C ILE A 209 2.22 20.11 -18.71
N VAL A 210 2.21 20.98 -19.71
CA VAL A 210 2.59 20.63 -21.08
C VAL A 210 3.88 21.39 -21.41
N ILE A 211 4.90 20.64 -21.84
CA ILE A 211 6.15 21.17 -22.35
C ILE A 211 6.18 20.86 -23.83
N THR A 212 6.31 21.87 -24.67
CA THR A 212 6.39 21.67 -26.12
C THR A 212 7.13 22.83 -26.79
N HIS A 213 7.69 22.55 -27.96
CA HIS A 213 8.18 23.57 -28.88
C HIS A 213 7.21 23.85 -30.06
N ASP A 214 6.07 23.16 -30.16
CA ASP A 214 5.06 23.41 -31.19
C ASP A 214 4.13 24.56 -30.80
N ASN A 215 4.42 25.76 -31.30
CA ASN A 215 3.62 26.97 -31.06
C ASN A 215 2.15 26.82 -31.47
N ARG A 216 1.84 25.99 -32.48
CA ARG A 216 0.46 25.77 -32.93
C ARG A 216 -0.33 25.00 -31.87
N PHE A 217 0.30 24.02 -31.24
CA PHE A 217 -0.29 23.25 -30.15
C PHE A 217 -0.49 24.11 -28.90
N VAL A 218 0.50 24.96 -28.57
CA VAL A 218 0.39 25.91 -27.45
C VAL A 218 -0.80 26.85 -27.66
N GLU A 219 -0.93 27.45 -28.84
CA GLU A 219 -2.02 28.38 -29.12
C GLU A 219 -3.39 27.66 -29.13
N HIS A 220 -3.46 26.44 -29.67
CA HIS A 220 -4.68 25.62 -29.64
C HIS A 220 -5.12 25.32 -28.21
N LEU A 221 -4.21 24.82 -27.35
CA LEU A 221 -4.51 24.58 -25.93
C LEU A 221 -4.87 25.86 -25.17
N ARG A 222 -4.21 26.98 -25.49
CA ARG A 222 -4.51 28.27 -24.86
C ARG A 222 -5.93 28.75 -25.16
N GLN A 223 -6.40 28.55 -26.39
CA GLN A 223 -7.76 28.92 -26.79
C GLN A 223 -8.82 28.07 -26.07
N LEU A 224 -8.56 26.77 -25.93
CA LEU A 224 -9.46 25.82 -25.28
C LEU A 224 -9.47 25.96 -23.76
N CYS A 225 -8.30 25.95 -23.13
CA CYS A 225 -8.16 25.85 -21.67
C CYS A 225 -8.01 27.21 -20.96
N ARG A 226 -7.71 28.29 -21.71
CA ARG A 226 -7.55 29.67 -21.22
C ARG A 226 -6.68 29.78 -19.94
N PRO A 227 -5.44 29.27 -19.94
CA PRO A 227 -4.55 29.41 -18.80
C PRO A 227 -4.21 30.89 -18.54
N GLU A 228 -4.01 31.25 -17.27
CA GLU A 228 -3.66 32.63 -16.89
C GLU A 228 -2.27 33.05 -17.41
N TRP A 229 -1.33 32.11 -17.46
CA TRP A 229 0.06 32.34 -17.85
C TRP A 229 0.58 31.19 -18.71
N VAL A 230 1.38 31.55 -19.72
CA VAL A 230 2.21 30.62 -20.51
C VAL A 230 3.67 30.97 -20.26
N TYR A 231 4.52 29.96 -20.08
CA TYR A 231 5.95 30.14 -19.80
C TYR A 231 6.78 29.75 -21.01
N SER A 232 7.75 30.58 -21.39
CA SER A 232 8.77 30.26 -22.39
C SER A 232 10.14 30.16 -21.74
N VAL A 233 10.94 29.20 -22.19
CA VAL A 233 12.32 29.00 -21.74
C VAL A 233 13.26 29.29 -22.91
N SER A 234 14.19 30.22 -22.73
CA SER A 234 15.20 30.59 -23.73
C SER A 234 16.60 30.55 -23.10
N LYS A 235 17.65 30.56 -23.93
CA LYS A 235 19.00 30.91 -23.45
C LYS A 235 19.22 32.42 -23.54
N ASP A 236 20.10 32.96 -22.72
CA ASP A 236 20.64 34.31 -22.88
C ASP A 236 21.97 34.31 -23.65
N ASP A 237 22.56 35.48 -23.85
CA ASP A 237 23.81 35.66 -24.61
C ASP A 237 25.01 34.98 -23.92
N ALA A 238 24.91 34.69 -22.62
CA ALA A 238 25.90 33.93 -21.85
C ALA A 238 25.64 32.42 -21.87
N GLY A 239 24.58 31.97 -22.56
CA GLY A 239 24.17 30.57 -22.63
C GLY A 239 23.41 30.05 -21.41
N LEU A 240 23.03 30.92 -20.47
CA LEU A 240 22.26 30.57 -19.28
C LEU A 240 20.77 30.51 -19.59
N SER A 241 20.07 29.54 -18.98
CA SER A 241 18.63 29.38 -19.14
C SER A 241 17.85 30.50 -18.45
N ARG A 242 16.89 31.09 -19.14
CA ARG A 242 16.02 32.16 -18.68
C ARG A 242 14.56 31.80 -18.94
N VAL A 243 13.71 32.00 -17.95
CA VAL A 243 12.26 31.78 -18.05
C VAL A 243 11.55 33.13 -18.15
N LYS A 244 10.61 33.25 -19.10
CA LYS A 244 9.71 34.39 -19.23
C LYS A 244 8.27 33.91 -19.16
N ARG A 245 7.40 34.69 -18.53
CA ARG A 245 5.95 34.45 -18.48
C ARG A 245 5.24 35.40 -19.43
N HIS A 246 4.20 34.91 -20.10
CA HIS A 246 3.43 35.63 -21.10
C HIS A 246 1.93 35.49 -20.79
N ARG A 247 1.16 36.57 -20.96
CA ARG A 247 -0.31 36.51 -21.00
C ARG A 247 -0.82 36.31 -22.44
N ASN A 248 -0.12 36.90 -23.41
CA ASN A 248 -0.38 36.79 -24.83
C ASN A 248 0.90 36.33 -25.55
N LEU A 249 0.81 35.33 -26.44
CA LEU A 249 1.95 34.78 -27.17
C LEU A 249 2.46 35.70 -28.30
N GLU A 250 1.67 36.66 -28.75
CA GLU A 250 2.09 37.69 -29.72
C GLU A 250 3.27 38.54 -29.20
N ASP A 251 3.41 38.69 -27.88
CA ASP A 251 4.54 39.38 -27.26
C ASP A 251 5.85 38.55 -27.28
N ALA A 252 5.75 37.23 -27.52
CA ALA A 252 6.89 36.31 -27.53
C ALA A 252 7.61 36.28 -28.89
N THR A 253 6.86 36.37 -30.00
CA THR A 253 7.41 36.32 -31.38
C THR A 253 7.98 37.67 -31.85
N MET A 254 7.56 38.79 -31.26
CA MET A 254 7.99 40.14 -31.68
C MET A 254 9.37 40.59 -31.15
N ARG A 255 10.14 39.72 -30.48
CA ARG A 255 11.46 40.08 -29.90
C ARG A 255 12.63 39.18 -30.32
N GLU A 256 12.41 38.27 -31.27
CA GLU A 256 13.47 37.44 -31.86
C GLU A 256 13.79 37.83 -33.32
N GLY A 257 13.43 39.05 -33.73
CA GLY A 257 13.84 39.68 -34.99
C GLY A 257 14.97 40.68 -34.79
#